data_AF-A0A3C1YW07-F1
#
_entry.id   AF-A0A3C1YW07-F1
#
_cell.length_a   1.000
_cell.length_b   1.000
_cell.length_c   1.000
_cell.angle_alpha   90.00
_cell.angle_beta   90.00
_cell.angle_gamma   90.00
#
_symmetry.space_group_name_H-M   'P 1'
#
loop_
_entity.id
_entity.type
_entity.pdbx_description
1 polymer ?
#
loop_
_entity_poly.entity_id
_entity_poly.type
_entity_poly.pdbx_seq_one_letter_code
_entity_poly.pdbx_strand_id
1 'polypeptide(L)'
;LYKFPKAEADRLYAERKGIEKQIEDAETLPPDKDAAYKQLLVQMKSAYDAAPRRSRKDPPFTSEQQAQVDRAMVEGKKLEDAAKKVVTDHVAAVKSRTDVLRAQAKRLESYPQELVVRLAMNVERFPESNATVAAFGAPSARRSGGLAVHNVVVAVEGPDGAARQNLFEAVDKAYLQRLIGQPLPEIEASKAWAEHAAQAPTPGK
;
A
#
# COMPACT_ATOMS: atom_id res chain seq x y z
N LEU A 1 -12.89 -18.88 1.37
CA LEU A 1 -11.70 -18.08 1.03
C LEU A 1 -11.56 -18.06 -0.49
N TYR A 2 -11.88 -16.93 -1.11
CA TYR A 2 -11.58 -16.74 -2.54
C TYR A 2 -10.06 -16.80 -2.72
N LYS A 3 -9.59 -17.74 -3.55
CA LYS A 3 -8.18 -17.83 -3.93
C LYS A 3 -8.05 -17.21 -5.31
N PHE A 4 -7.26 -16.15 -5.41
CA PHE A 4 -6.95 -15.54 -6.69
C PHE A 4 -6.39 -16.61 -7.66
N PRO A 5 -6.81 -16.60 -8.93
CA PRO A 5 -6.17 -17.42 -9.96
C PRO A 5 -4.68 -17.11 -9.99
N LYS A 6 -3.84 -18.16 -10.05
CA LYS A 6 -2.37 -18.01 -10.07
C LYS A 6 -1.88 -17.00 -11.11
N ALA A 7 -2.50 -16.99 -12.29
CA ALA A 7 -2.16 -16.07 -13.37
C ALA A 7 -2.37 -14.59 -13.00
N GLU A 8 -3.40 -14.28 -12.20
CA GLU A 8 -3.67 -12.92 -11.74
C GLU A 8 -2.70 -12.50 -10.64
N ALA A 9 -2.38 -13.42 -9.71
CA ALA A 9 -1.37 -13.20 -8.67
C ALA A 9 0.03 -12.95 -9.27
N ASP A 10 0.43 -13.76 -10.26
CA ASP A 10 1.72 -13.62 -10.97
C ASP A 10 1.78 -12.28 -11.72
N ARG A 11 0.67 -11.86 -12.35
CA ARG A 11 0.55 -10.55 -13.02
C ARG A 11 0.73 -9.38 -12.04
N LEU A 12 -0.01 -9.37 -10.94
CA LEU A 12 0.07 -8.30 -9.93
C LEU A 12 1.46 -8.24 -9.29
N TYR A 13 2.08 -9.39 -9.04
CA TYR A 13 3.45 -9.47 -8.55
C TYR A 13 4.45 -8.87 -9.55
N ALA A 14 4.35 -9.22 -10.83
CA ALA A 14 5.21 -8.66 -11.88
C ALA A 14 5.02 -7.15 -12.02
N GLU A 15 3.78 -6.66 -11.95
CA GLU A 15 3.46 -5.23 -12.01
C GLU A 15 4.07 -4.46 -10.82
N ARG A 16 3.90 -4.99 -9.60
CA ARG A 16 4.55 -4.45 -8.39
C ARG A 16 6.06 -4.38 -8.56
N LYS A 17 6.69 -5.47 -9.02
CA LYS A 17 8.15 -5.52 -9.23
C LYS A 17 8.61 -4.51 -10.28
N GLY A 18 7.82 -4.29 -11.33
CA GLY A 18 8.07 -3.24 -12.31
C GLY A 18 8.07 -1.84 -11.68
N ILE A 19 7.12 -1.55 -10.80
CA ILE A 19 7.04 -0.26 -10.10
C ILE A 19 8.17 -0.08 -9.07
N GLU A 20 8.51 -1.13 -8.31
CA GLU A 20 9.66 -1.12 -7.40
C GLU A 20 10.95 -0.79 -8.16
N LYS A 21 11.15 -1.40 -9.33
CA LYS A 21 12.28 -1.09 -10.19
C LYS A 21 12.28 0.36 -10.67
N GLN A 22 11.12 0.92 -11.03
CA GLN A 22 11.02 2.33 -11.42
C GLN A 22 11.37 3.30 -10.27
N ILE A 23 11.08 2.92 -9.02
CA ILE A 23 11.47 3.70 -7.84
C ILE A 23 12.99 3.64 -7.69
N GLU A 24 13.59 2.44 -7.75
CA GLU A 24 15.03 2.24 -7.65
C GLU A 24 15.80 3.00 -8.74
N ASP A 25 15.34 2.91 -10.00
CA ASP A 25 15.92 3.62 -11.14
C ASP A 25 15.82 5.16 -10.97
N ALA A 26 14.74 5.65 -10.35
CA ALA A 26 14.56 7.08 -10.10
C ALA A 26 15.44 7.59 -8.95
N GLU A 27 15.62 6.80 -7.89
CA GLU A 27 16.46 7.16 -6.74
C GLU A 27 17.96 6.97 -7.01
N THR A 28 18.31 6.15 -8.00
CA THR A 28 19.67 6.04 -8.51
C THR A 28 20.15 7.39 -9.04
N LEU A 29 21.38 7.77 -8.68
CA LEU A 29 21.97 9.02 -9.13
C LEU A 29 22.09 9.00 -10.67
N PRO A 30 21.65 10.06 -11.37
CA PRO A 30 21.92 10.21 -12.78
C PRO A 30 23.44 10.35 -13.00
N PRO A 31 23.96 9.99 -14.20
CA PRO A 31 25.40 9.94 -14.48
C PRO A 31 26.17 11.20 -14.07
N ASP A 32 25.60 12.38 -14.32
CA ASP A 32 26.24 13.66 -14.00
C ASP A 32 26.40 13.87 -12.48
N LYS A 33 25.38 13.49 -11.69
CA LYS A 33 25.43 13.59 -10.23
C LYS A 33 26.29 12.50 -9.61
N ASP A 34 26.30 11.30 -10.19
CA ASP A 34 27.18 10.21 -9.77
C ASP A 34 28.66 10.57 -10.01
N ALA A 35 28.98 11.19 -11.15
CA ALA A 35 30.32 11.70 -11.41
C ALA A 35 30.74 12.76 -10.39
N ALA A 36 29.87 13.73 -10.07
CA ALA A 36 30.13 14.73 -9.04
C ALA A 36 30.33 14.11 -7.66
N TYR A 37 29.48 13.14 -7.29
CA TYR A 37 29.61 12.39 -6.03
C TYR A 37 30.95 11.64 -5.94
N LYS A 38 31.35 10.93 -7.00
CA LYS A 38 32.64 10.24 -7.07
C LYS A 38 33.83 11.19 -6.97
N GLN A 39 33.75 12.36 -7.60
CA GLN A 39 34.79 13.39 -7.46
C GLN A 39 34.91 13.88 -6.02
N LEU A 40 33.80 14.12 -5.34
CA LEU A 40 33.79 14.51 -3.92
C LEU A 40 34.42 13.44 -3.03
N LEU A 41 34.15 12.15 -3.29
CA LEU A 41 34.79 11.05 -2.55
C LEU A 41 36.30 10.98 -2.77
N VAL A 42 36.76 11.22 -4.01
CA VAL A 42 38.20 11.28 -4.31
C VAL A 42 38.87 12.45 -3.60
N GLN A 43 38.25 13.63 -3.61
CA GLN A 43 38.73 14.81 -2.89
C GLN A 43 38.76 14.57 -1.37
N MET A 44 37.71 13.96 -0.83
CA MET A 44 37.63 13.60 0.59
C MET A 44 38.76 12.67 1.00
N LYS A 45 38.99 11.61 0.21
CA LYS A 45 40.10 10.68 0.42
C LYS A 45 41.44 11.41 0.37
N SER A 46 41.64 12.27 -0.63
CA SER A 46 42.85 13.08 -0.76
C SER A 46 43.08 14.00 0.46
N ALA A 47 42.03 14.62 0.99
CA ALA A 47 42.12 15.48 2.17
C ALA A 47 42.57 14.69 3.40
N TYR A 48 42.01 13.48 3.62
CA TYR A 48 42.43 12.61 4.72
C TYR A 48 43.82 11.99 4.51
N ASP A 49 44.20 11.68 3.27
CA ASP A 49 45.52 11.14 2.94
C ASP A 49 46.63 12.20 3.09
N ALA A 50 46.30 13.49 2.95
CA ALA A 50 47.22 14.61 3.16
C ALA A 50 47.52 14.92 4.64
N ALA A 51 46.75 14.33 5.57
CA ALA A 51 46.98 14.50 7.00
C ALA A 51 48.21 13.68 7.46
N PRO A 52 49.09 14.25 8.30
CA PRO A 52 50.15 13.48 8.95
C PRO A 52 49.58 12.26 9.67
N ARG A 53 50.19 11.08 9.46
CA ARG A 53 49.83 9.84 10.15
C ARG A 53 50.90 9.52 11.18
N ARG A 54 50.48 9.08 12.36
CA ARG A 54 51.40 8.51 13.35
C ARG A 54 51.12 7.04 13.54
N SER A 55 52.17 6.25 13.66
CA SER A 55 52.11 4.94 14.29
C SER A 55 52.03 5.11 15.81
N ARG A 56 51.53 4.10 16.51
CA ARG A 56 51.45 4.09 17.98
C ARG A 56 52.82 4.20 18.66
N LYS A 57 53.90 3.90 17.92
CA LYS A 57 55.29 3.97 18.40
C LYS A 57 55.97 5.33 18.15
N ASP A 58 55.34 6.21 17.38
CA ASP A 58 55.93 7.52 17.05
C ASP A 58 55.66 8.52 18.18
N PRO A 59 56.53 9.55 18.34
CA PRO A 59 56.26 10.67 19.23
C PRO A 59 54.88 11.30 18.94
N PRO A 60 54.24 11.95 19.94
CA PRO A 60 53.05 12.76 19.71
C PRO A 60 53.27 13.79 18.61
N PHE A 61 52.20 14.16 17.90
CA PHE A 61 52.28 15.21 16.89
C PHE A 61 52.78 16.52 17.51
N THR A 62 53.60 17.24 16.75
CA THR A 62 53.88 18.65 17.03
C THR A 62 52.59 19.46 16.89
N SER A 63 52.55 20.67 17.48
CA SER A 63 51.39 21.56 17.36
C SER A 63 51.03 21.87 15.90
N GLU A 64 52.03 22.03 15.04
CA GLU A 64 51.84 22.26 13.60
C GLU A 64 51.23 21.05 12.88
N GLN A 65 51.71 19.84 13.18
CA GLN A 65 51.17 18.60 12.63
C GLN A 65 49.74 18.36 13.12
N GLN A 66 49.45 18.64 14.39
CA GLN A 66 48.08 18.54 14.93
C GLN A 66 47.15 19.53 14.23
N ALA A 67 47.57 20.78 14.04
CA ALA A 67 46.79 21.77 13.30
C ALA A 67 46.57 21.38 11.82
N GLN A 68 47.46 20.60 11.22
CA GLN A 68 47.28 20.06 9.86
C GLN A 68 46.28 18.90 9.84
N VAL A 69 46.34 18.00 10.83
CA VAL A 69 45.33 16.94 11.02
C VAL A 69 43.95 17.55 11.23
N ASP A 70 43.82 18.55 12.10
CA ASP A 70 42.53 19.20 12.40
C ASP A 70 41.95 19.89 11.14
N ARG A 71 42.79 20.56 10.35
CA ARG A 71 42.39 21.15 9.06
C ARG A 71 41.91 20.10 8.07
N ALA A 72 42.67 19.02 7.91
CA ALA A 72 42.30 17.90 7.03
C ALA A 72 41.00 17.22 7.48
N MET A 73 40.75 17.09 8.79
CA MET A 73 39.51 16.55 9.33
C MET A 73 38.30 17.44 9.04
N VAL A 74 38.44 18.76 9.19
CA VAL A 74 37.38 19.72 8.88
C VAL A 74 37.07 19.72 7.38
N GLU A 75 38.10 19.69 6.53
CA GLU A 75 37.94 19.64 5.08
C GLU A 75 37.31 18.32 4.61
N GLY A 76 37.80 17.19 5.12
CA GLY A 76 37.24 15.87 4.85
C GLY A 76 35.76 15.78 5.26
N LYS A 77 35.41 16.30 6.44
CA LYS A 77 34.01 16.35 6.90
C LYS A 77 33.13 17.23 6.01
N LYS A 78 33.63 18.38 5.57
CA LYS A 78 32.92 19.27 4.64
C LYS A 78 32.64 18.57 3.31
N LEU A 79 33.61 17.81 2.79
CA LEU A 79 33.46 17.03 1.55
C LEU A 79 32.50 15.85 1.72
N GLU A 80 32.54 15.18 2.88
CA GLU A 80 31.58 14.13 3.25
C GLU A 80 30.15 14.68 3.28
N ASP A 81 29.93 15.83 3.92
CA ASP A 81 28.62 16.49 4.00
C ASP A 81 28.14 16.92 2.60
N ALA A 82 29.04 17.42 1.75
CA ALA A 82 28.72 17.74 0.36
C ALA A 82 28.33 16.49 -0.45
N ALA A 83 29.05 15.37 -0.28
CA ALA A 83 28.75 14.11 -0.96
C ALA A 83 27.39 13.54 -0.52
N LYS A 84 27.11 13.55 0.79
CA LYS A 84 25.79 13.18 1.33
C LYS A 84 24.69 14.07 0.76
N LYS A 85 24.96 15.37 0.68
CA LYS A 85 24.01 16.35 0.16
C LYS A 85 23.60 16.05 -1.29
N VAL A 86 24.53 15.63 -2.16
CA VAL A 86 24.21 15.25 -3.55
C VAL A 86 23.16 14.14 -3.60
N VAL A 87 23.31 13.11 -2.75
CA VAL A 87 22.36 12.00 -2.66
C VAL A 87 21.03 12.47 -2.10
N THR A 88 21.04 13.19 -0.97
CA THR A 88 19.80 13.63 -0.31
C THR A 88 19.00 14.59 -1.17
N ASP A 89 19.66 15.53 -1.86
CA ASP A 89 19.00 16.49 -2.74
C ASP A 89 18.41 15.79 -3.97
N HIS A 90 19.08 14.75 -4.49
CA HIS A 90 18.53 13.93 -5.56
C HIS A 90 17.28 13.16 -5.12
N VAL A 91 17.36 12.42 -4.02
CA VAL A 91 16.20 11.69 -3.46
C VAL A 91 15.05 12.64 -3.15
N ALA A 92 15.33 13.81 -2.56
CA ALA A 92 14.32 14.83 -2.29
C ALA A 92 13.67 15.37 -3.58
N ALA A 93 14.45 15.57 -4.64
CA ALA A 93 13.94 16.03 -5.93
C ALA A 93 13.02 15.01 -6.61
N VAL A 94 13.28 13.71 -6.46
CA VAL A 94 12.44 12.64 -7.03
C VAL A 94 11.32 12.18 -6.09
N LYS A 95 11.30 12.65 -4.84
CA LYS A 95 10.40 12.17 -3.77
C LYS A 95 8.93 12.16 -4.20
N SER A 96 8.41 13.28 -4.69
CA SER A 96 7.00 13.41 -5.10
C SER A 96 6.59 12.36 -6.13
N ARG A 97 7.46 12.08 -7.11
CA ARG A 97 7.25 11.02 -8.11
C ARG A 97 7.33 9.63 -7.50
N THR A 98 8.35 9.38 -6.67
CA THR A 98 8.52 8.07 -6.02
C THR A 98 7.41 7.76 -5.03
N ASP A 99 6.82 8.75 -4.36
CA ASP A 99 5.71 8.57 -3.42
C ASP A 99 4.42 8.12 -4.13
N VAL A 100 4.15 8.64 -5.34
CA VAL A 100 3.05 8.17 -6.19
C VAL A 100 3.28 6.71 -6.58
N LEU A 101 4.49 6.36 -7.01
CA LEU A 101 4.85 4.98 -7.36
C LEU A 101 4.77 4.03 -6.16
N ARG A 102 5.22 4.46 -4.97
CA ARG A 102 5.09 3.68 -3.72
C ARG A 102 3.63 3.45 -3.36
N ALA A 103 2.77 4.45 -3.52
CA ALA A 103 1.34 4.29 -3.30
C ALA A 103 0.72 3.29 -4.29
N GLN A 104 1.18 3.26 -5.55
CA GLN A 104 0.76 2.26 -6.53
C GLN A 104 1.26 0.85 -6.17
N ALA A 105 2.54 0.69 -5.84
CA ALA A 105 3.10 -0.59 -5.39
C ALA A 105 2.36 -1.15 -4.17
N LYS A 106 2.02 -0.28 -3.19
CA LYS A 106 1.26 -0.66 -1.99
C LYS A 106 -0.16 -1.15 -2.31
N ARG A 107 -0.82 -0.60 -3.32
CA ARG A 107 -2.14 -1.09 -3.77
C ARG A 107 -2.03 -2.51 -4.33
N LEU A 108 -0.93 -2.78 -5.05
CA LEU A 108 -0.64 -4.09 -5.65
C LEU A 108 -0.08 -5.12 -4.66
N GLU A 109 0.39 -4.71 -3.48
CA GLU A 109 0.92 -5.59 -2.42
C GLU A 109 -0.14 -6.48 -1.78
N SER A 110 -1.41 -6.32 -2.14
CA SER A 110 -2.54 -7.01 -1.50
C SER A 110 -2.71 -8.47 -1.96
N TYR A 111 -1.79 -9.31 -1.49
CA TYR A 111 -1.82 -10.77 -1.49
C TYR A 111 -2.53 -11.29 -0.23
N PRO A 112 -3.26 -12.43 -0.29
CA PRO A 112 -4.66 -12.42 -0.73
C PRO A 112 -5.47 -11.27 -0.11
N GLN A 113 -6.26 -10.57 -0.93
CA GLN A 113 -7.22 -9.60 -0.41
C GLN A 113 -8.26 -10.30 0.47
N GLU A 114 -8.22 -10.01 1.77
CA GLU A 114 -9.32 -10.34 2.66
C GLU A 114 -10.47 -9.37 2.37
N LEU A 115 -11.49 -9.91 1.70
CA LEU A 115 -12.75 -9.23 1.47
C LEU A 115 -13.77 -9.84 2.43
N VAL A 116 -14.46 -8.98 3.18
CA VAL A 116 -15.47 -9.40 4.16
C VAL A 116 -16.83 -8.95 3.66
N VAL A 117 -17.73 -9.92 3.44
CA VAL A 117 -19.13 -9.64 3.14
C VAL A 117 -19.91 -9.70 4.45
N ARG A 118 -20.40 -8.55 4.91
CA ARG A 118 -21.30 -8.46 6.06
C ARG A 118 -22.74 -8.42 5.59
N LEU A 119 -23.56 -9.30 6.14
CA LEU A 119 -25.01 -9.27 6.00
C LEU A 119 -25.61 -9.08 7.39
N ALA A 120 -26.46 -8.08 7.55
CA ALA A 120 -27.18 -7.80 8.78
C ALA A 120 -28.66 -7.59 8.49
N MET A 121 -29.51 -7.96 9.45
CA MET A 121 -30.97 -7.84 9.33
C MET A 121 -31.52 -7.18 10.59
N ASN A 122 -32.60 -6.43 10.44
CA ASN A 122 -33.32 -5.78 11.54
C ASN A 122 -32.41 -4.90 12.41
N VAL A 123 -31.48 -4.19 11.78
CA VAL A 123 -30.57 -3.28 12.47
C VAL A 123 -31.31 -2.02 12.94
N GLU A 124 -30.92 -1.54 14.11
CA GLU A 124 -31.49 -0.32 14.73
C GLU A 124 -31.03 0.95 14.01
N ARG A 125 -29.83 0.93 13.44
CA ARG A 125 -29.22 2.03 12.69
C ARG A 125 -28.49 1.47 11.48
N PHE A 126 -28.58 2.18 10.37
CA PHE A 126 -27.79 1.87 9.19
C PHE A 126 -26.35 2.36 9.37
N PRO A 127 -25.37 1.61 8.85
CA PRO A 127 -23.99 2.09 8.76
C PRO A 127 -23.91 3.28 7.80
N GLU A 128 -22.78 3.98 7.82
CA GLU A 128 -22.52 5.04 6.85
C GLU A 128 -22.62 4.50 5.41
N SER A 129 -23.37 5.21 4.58
CA SER A 129 -23.54 4.86 3.18
C SER A 129 -22.23 5.10 2.43
N ASN A 130 -21.83 4.12 1.62
CA ASN A 130 -20.71 4.22 0.71
C ASN A 130 -20.97 3.36 -0.55
N ALA A 131 -20.04 3.37 -1.50
CA ALA A 131 -20.19 2.68 -2.79
C ALA A 131 -20.36 1.15 -2.69
N THR A 132 -19.98 0.52 -1.57
CA THR A 132 -20.07 -0.92 -1.34
C THR A 132 -20.97 -1.30 -0.17
N VAL A 133 -21.90 -0.41 0.19
CA VAL A 133 -22.94 -0.62 1.21
C VAL A 133 -24.31 -0.43 0.56
N ALA A 134 -25.20 -1.40 0.75
CA ALA A 134 -26.62 -1.26 0.42
C ALA A 134 -27.47 -1.56 1.65
N ALA A 135 -28.42 -0.68 1.91
CA ALA A 135 -29.42 -0.84 2.97
C ALA A 135 -30.81 -0.81 2.33
N PHE A 136 -31.66 -1.75 2.73
CA PHE A 136 -33.03 -1.87 2.26
C PHE A 136 -33.99 -1.86 3.45
N GLY A 137 -35.15 -1.21 3.30
CA GLY A 137 -36.16 -1.09 4.35
C GLY A 137 -35.91 0.13 5.25
N ALA A 138 -36.46 0.10 6.46
CA ALA A 138 -36.34 1.19 7.43
C ALA A 138 -35.62 0.72 8.70
N PRO A 139 -34.75 1.55 9.32
CA PRO A 139 -34.19 1.26 10.63
C PRO A 139 -35.33 1.05 11.64
N SER A 140 -35.27 -0.02 12.43
CA SER A 140 -36.27 -0.31 13.45
C SER A 140 -35.64 -0.25 14.82
N ALA A 141 -36.03 0.74 15.64
CA ALA A 141 -35.58 0.87 17.03
C ALA A 141 -36.17 -0.20 17.97
N ARG A 142 -37.15 -0.97 17.50
CA ARG A 142 -37.72 -2.12 18.23
C ARG A 142 -37.17 -3.38 17.59
N ARG A 143 -36.39 -4.17 18.34
CA ARG A 143 -36.02 -5.55 17.95
C ARG A 143 -37.31 -6.26 17.54
N SER A 144 -37.36 -6.70 16.28
CA SER A 144 -38.44 -7.37 15.57
C SER A 144 -39.52 -8.00 16.49
N GLY A 145 -40.68 -7.35 16.60
CA GLY A 145 -41.83 -7.83 17.38
C GLY A 145 -42.54 -9.04 16.75
N GLY A 146 -42.13 -9.44 15.56
CA GLY A 146 -42.48 -10.70 14.91
C GLY A 146 -41.29 -11.10 14.05
N LEU A 147 -41.13 -12.39 13.73
CA LEU A 147 -40.01 -12.96 12.97
C LEU A 147 -39.92 -12.48 11.50
N ALA A 148 -40.39 -11.27 11.21
CA ALA A 148 -40.37 -10.63 9.91
C ALA A 148 -39.10 -9.77 9.74
N VAL A 149 -38.72 -9.59 8.48
CA VAL A 149 -37.58 -8.77 8.10
C VAL A 149 -38.05 -7.32 7.89
N HIS A 150 -37.57 -6.39 8.70
CA HIS A 150 -37.86 -4.96 8.60
C HIS A 150 -36.82 -4.21 7.75
N ASN A 151 -35.56 -4.64 7.85
CA ASN A 151 -34.48 -4.11 7.04
C ASN A 151 -33.38 -5.16 6.84
N VAL A 152 -32.59 -4.95 5.80
CA VAL A 152 -31.41 -5.73 5.46
C VAL A 152 -30.30 -4.78 5.05
N VAL A 153 -29.10 -5.02 5.56
CA VAL A 153 -27.89 -4.27 5.19
C VAL A 153 -26.85 -5.26 4.70
N VAL A 154 -26.27 -4.97 3.53
CA VAL A 154 -25.11 -5.68 3.02
C VAL A 154 -23.96 -4.70 2.84
N ALA A 155 -22.77 -5.09 3.27
CA ALA A 155 -21.55 -4.33 3.10
C ALA A 155 -20.43 -5.25 2.63
N VAL A 156 -19.66 -4.82 1.63
CA VAL A 156 -18.42 -5.48 1.24
C VAL A 156 -17.26 -4.60 1.67
N GLU A 157 -16.51 -5.09 2.65
CA GLU A 157 -15.33 -4.43 3.24
C GLU A 157 -14.05 -5.05 2.68
N GLY A 158 -12.98 -4.25 2.66
CA GLY A 158 -11.64 -4.65 2.21
C GLY A 158 -11.00 -3.60 1.30
N PRO A 159 -9.86 -3.92 0.67
CA PRO A 159 -9.11 -2.99 -0.18
C PRO A 159 -9.97 -2.41 -1.31
N ASP A 160 -9.74 -1.14 -1.66
CA ASP A 160 -10.35 -0.53 -2.83
C ASP A 160 -9.88 -1.25 -4.10
N GLY A 161 -10.81 -1.68 -4.95
CA GLY A 161 -10.48 -2.33 -6.21
C GLY A 161 -11.67 -2.97 -6.91
N ALA A 162 -11.44 -3.44 -8.14
CA ALA A 162 -12.46 -4.11 -8.96
C ALA A 162 -13.03 -5.35 -8.27
N ALA A 163 -12.21 -6.13 -7.55
CA ALA A 163 -12.67 -7.31 -6.83
C ALA A 163 -13.74 -6.98 -5.77
N ARG A 164 -13.55 -5.88 -5.00
CA ARG A 164 -14.54 -5.44 -4.01
C ARG A 164 -15.85 -5.00 -4.67
N GLN A 165 -15.76 -4.27 -5.78
CA GLN A 165 -16.93 -3.82 -6.54
C GLN A 165 -17.68 -5.01 -7.16
N ASN A 166 -16.96 -5.92 -7.83
CA ASN A 166 -17.53 -7.11 -8.43
C ASN A 166 -18.23 -8.00 -7.40
N LEU A 167 -17.68 -8.17 -6.20
CA LEU A 167 -18.34 -8.89 -5.11
C LEU A 167 -19.63 -8.19 -4.67
N PHE A 168 -19.62 -6.86 -4.54
CA PHE A 168 -20.81 -6.09 -4.18
C PHE A 168 -21.88 -6.08 -5.28
N GLU A 169 -21.48 -6.11 -6.54
CA GLU A 169 -22.37 -6.23 -7.71
C GLU A 169 -22.97 -7.63 -7.83
N ALA A 170 -22.22 -8.67 -7.47
CA ALA A 170 -22.69 -10.06 -7.45
C ALA A 170 -23.74 -10.34 -6.35
N VAL A 171 -23.94 -9.45 -5.37
CA VAL A 171 -25.00 -9.59 -4.38
C VAL A 171 -26.36 -9.39 -5.05
N ASP A 172 -27.26 -10.37 -4.89
CA ASP A 172 -28.66 -10.27 -5.36
C ASP A 172 -29.46 -9.28 -4.49
N LYS A 173 -29.31 -8.00 -4.80
CA LYS A 173 -29.99 -6.89 -4.13
C LYS A 173 -31.52 -6.97 -4.28
N ALA A 174 -32.00 -7.50 -5.41
CA ALA A 174 -33.43 -7.66 -5.65
C ALA A 174 -34.03 -8.71 -4.71
N TYR A 175 -33.33 -9.83 -4.48
CA TYR A 175 -33.72 -10.81 -3.48
C TYR A 175 -33.73 -10.22 -2.07
N LEU A 176 -32.67 -9.51 -1.65
CA LEU A 176 -32.61 -8.90 -0.32
C LEU A 176 -33.74 -7.89 -0.09
N GLN A 177 -34.10 -7.11 -1.11
CA GLN A 177 -35.22 -6.18 -1.04
C GLN A 177 -36.58 -6.88 -0.91
N ARG A 178 -36.78 -8.03 -1.55
CA ARG A 178 -38.02 -8.82 -1.47
C ARG A 178 -38.28 -9.42 -0.08
N LEU A 179 -37.24 -9.61 0.73
CA LEU A 179 -37.39 -10.13 2.09
C LEU A 179 -38.13 -9.14 3.00
N ILE A 180 -38.13 -7.85 2.69
CA ILE A 180 -38.72 -6.83 3.56
C ILE A 180 -40.22 -7.02 3.71
N GLY A 181 -40.68 -6.99 4.95
CA GLY A 181 -42.07 -7.20 5.35
C GLY A 181 -42.52 -8.66 5.32
N GLN A 182 -41.67 -9.58 4.87
CA GLN A 182 -41.96 -11.01 4.81
C GLN A 182 -41.47 -11.73 6.07
N PRO A 183 -42.08 -12.88 6.43
CA PRO A 183 -41.46 -13.81 7.37
C PRO A 183 -40.12 -14.31 6.81
N LEU A 184 -39.23 -14.75 7.69
CA LEU A 184 -37.99 -15.38 7.26
C LEU A 184 -38.30 -16.59 6.35
N PRO A 185 -37.64 -16.70 5.18
CA PRO A 185 -37.86 -17.81 4.28
C PRO A 185 -37.40 -19.13 4.93
N GLU A 186 -38.08 -20.21 4.60
CA GLU A 186 -37.63 -21.54 5.02
C GLU A 186 -36.25 -21.86 4.44
N ILE A 187 -35.50 -22.72 5.14
CA ILE A 187 -34.14 -23.09 4.77
C ILE A 187 -34.11 -23.71 3.36
N GLU A 188 -35.08 -24.57 3.05
CA GLU A 188 -35.15 -25.26 1.76
C GLU A 188 -35.51 -24.30 0.62
N ALA A 189 -36.42 -23.35 0.84
CA ALA A 189 -36.72 -22.30 -0.14
C ALA A 189 -35.49 -21.42 -0.41
N SER A 190 -34.71 -21.12 0.63
CA SER A 190 -33.46 -20.35 0.51
C SER A 190 -32.38 -21.12 -0.24
N LYS A 191 -32.24 -22.44 0.00
CA LYS A 191 -31.30 -23.31 -0.72
C LYS A 191 -31.67 -23.42 -2.20
N ALA A 192 -32.93 -23.69 -2.51
CA ALA A 192 -33.42 -23.78 -3.88
C ALA A 192 -33.18 -22.48 -4.66
N TRP A 193 -33.37 -21.33 -4.01
CA TRP A 193 -33.04 -20.04 -4.61
C TRP A 193 -31.54 -19.87 -4.87
N ALA A 194 -30.70 -20.22 -3.88
CA ALA A 194 -29.25 -20.15 -4.03
C ALA A 194 -28.73 -21.06 -5.16
N GLU A 195 -29.28 -22.27 -5.28
CA GLU A 195 -28.95 -23.20 -6.37
C GLU A 195 -29.39 -22.67 -7.73
N HIS A 196 -30.60 -22.10 -7.82
CA HIS A 196 -31.08 -21.46 -9.04
C HIS A 196 -30.23 -20.23 -9.43
N ALA A 197 -29.83 -19.40 -8.46
CA ALA A 197 -28.97 -18.25 -8.68
C ALA A 197 -27.54 -18.66 -9.10
N ALA A 198 -27.03 -19.79 -8.60
CA ALA A 198 -25.74 -20.34 -9.00
C ALA A 198 -25.75 -20.91 -10.44
N GLN A 199 -26.92 -21.32 -10.93
CA GLN A 199 -27.12 -21.83 -12.29
C GLN A 199 -27.48 -20.72 -13.29
N ALA A 200 -27.87 -19.54 -12.81
CA ALA A 200 -28.14 -18.39 -13.67
C ALA A 200 -26.84 -17.92 -14.35
N PRO A 201 -26.86 -17.64 -15.67
CA PRO A 201 -25.68 -17.15 -16.36
C PRO A 201 -25.22 -15.84 -15.72
N THR A 202 -23.93 -15.77 -15.40
CA THR A 202 -23.30 -14.56 -14.88
C THR A 202 -23.45 -13.45 -15.93
N PRO A 203 -24.02 -12.27 -15.61
CA PRO A 203 -24.01 -11.17 -16.54
C PRO A 203 -22.56 -10.67 -16.66
N GLY A 204 -21.97 -10.85 -17.85
CA GLY A 204 -20.64 -10.35 -18.17
C GLY A 204 -19.62 -11.45 -18.50
N LYS A 205 -19.74 -12.02 -19.70
CA LYS A 205 -18.57 -12.24 -20.55
C LYS A 205 -18.51 -11.11 -21.55
#